data_AF-Q6AG26-F1
#
_entry.id   AF-Q6AG26-F1
#
_cell.length_a   1.000
_cell.length_b   1.000
_cell.length_c   1.000
_cell.angle_alpha   90.00
_cell.angle_beta   90.00
_cell.angle_gamma   90.00
#
_symmetry.space_group_name_H-M   'P 1'
#
loop_
_entity.id
_entity.type
_entity.pdbx_description
1 polymer ?
#
loop_
_entity_poly.entity_id
_entity_poly.type
_entity_poly.pdbx_seq_one_letter_code
_entity_poly.pdbx_strand_id
1 'polypeptide(L)'
;MTEAVTGMSGMAKTWTVASTTTYDAVGRPVAVTDVLGRVTKTAYTPPAMTGPTTKVETMNPVGWTSSTVLDPAWGSELSVTDENGKVTSATYDALVRRTAVWLPNRSQAENASSPSSAFAYGVSQTQASTVTTKRPIPGGTKTTIEVVDGLGRVVQSQAPAVGSGGVMTDTVYDSQGRTVSTTKPYWASEAPSGKLFIPTSMAQVPSRTDTVFNAVGRVTASVLYTYGDETSRTGYVYPGADRTDMVPPAGAPRPRRSPIVEGRRRSWSSIRRRRSPVLGWLRRWVLARPVVSWVGLLVRSRGKLSARSQPKPPATQQQRWPKQARPLPQVKLQYRKGIPSKSTLAMLPISA
;
A
#
# COMPACT_ATOMS: atom_id res chain seq x y z
N MET A 1 -37.09 7.37 6.09
CA MET A 1 -37.41 6.02 5.57
C MET A 1 -36.94 5.96 4.14
N THR A 2 -36.27 4.88 3.74
CA THR A 2 -35.83 4.67 2.36
C THR A 2 -36.63 3.54 1.75
N GLU A 3 -37.13 3.73 0.53
CA GLU A 3 -37.90 2.72 -0.20
C GLU A 3 -37.12 2.24 -1.43
N ALA A 4 -37.33 0.98 -1.81
CA ALA A 4 -36.80 0.41 -3.03
C ALA A 4 -37.90 -0.32 -3.81
N VAL A 5 -37.83 -0.26 -5.14
CA VAL A 5 -38.74 -1.04 -6.01
C VAL A 5 -38.33 -2.51 -5.95
N THR A 6 -39.22 -3.36 -5.47
CA THR A 6 -39.01 -4.82 -5.37
C THR A 6 -39.83 -5.63 -6.34
N GLY A 7 -40.80 -5.00 -7.00
CA GLY A 7 -41.60 -5.63 -8.04
C GLY A 7 -42.08 -4.63 -9.07
N MET A 8 -42.36 -5.12 -10.27
CA MET A 8 -43.13 -4.40 -11.27
C MET A 8 -44.20 -5.32 -11.83
N SER A 9 -45.44 -4.84 -11.91
CA SER A 9 -46.54 -5.50 -12.61
C SER A 9 -47.05 -4.53 -13.68
N GLY A 10 -46.73 -4.80 -14.95
CA GLY A 10 -46.90 -3.81 -16.02
C GLY A 10 -46.07 -2.55 -15.76
N MET A 11 -46.72 -1.38 -15.73
CA MET A 11 -46.10 -0.09 -15.38
C MET A 11 -46.10 0.20 -13.86
N ALA A 12 -46.80 -0.61 -13.05
CA ALA A 12 -46.94 -0.39 -11.61
C ALA A 12 -45.70 -0.89 -10.87
N LYS A 13 -45.16 -0.05 -9.96
CA LYS A 13 -44.02 -0.37 -9.09
C LYS A 13 -44.52 -0.80 -7.71
N THR A 14 -44.04 -1.94 -7.23
CA THR A 14 -44.18 -2.35 -5.83
C THR A 14 -42.99 -1.84 -5.06
N TRP A 15 -43.25 -1.06 -4.01
CA TRP A 15 -42.24 -0.50 -3.13
C TRP A 15 -42.18 -1.28 -1.82
N THR A 16 -40.98 -1.49 -1.31
CA THR A 16 -40.75 -2.02 0.03
C THR A 16 -39.79 -1.11 0.79
N VAL A 17 -39.99 -1.02 2.10
CA VAL A 17 -39.08 -0.32 2.99
C VAL A 17 -37.71 -0.99 2.94
N ALA A 18 -36.72 -0.28 2.43
CA ALA A 18 -35.35 -0.76 2.36
C ALA A 18 -34.60 -0.53 3.69
N SER A 19 -34.90 0.57 4.37
CA SER A 19 -34.36 0.88 5.70
C SER A 19 -35.18 1.95 6.44
N THR A 20 -35.19 1.84 7.77
CA THR A 20 -35.74 2.85 8.68
C THR A 20 -34.64 3.39 9.58
N THR A 21 -34.48 4.70 9.63
CA THR A 21 -33.49 5.37 10.48
C THR A 21 -34.22 6.22 11.51
N THR A 22 -33.84 6.09 12.78
CA THR A 22 -34.28 6.98 13.86
C THR A 22 -33.14 7.94 14.20
N TYR A 23 -33.49 9.16 14.60
CA TYR A 23 -32.54 10.22 14.88
C TYR A 23 -32.67 10.71 16.33
N ASP A 24 -31.60 11.27 16.89
CA ASP A 24 -31.69 12.03 18.12
C ASP A 24 -32.30 13.43 17.87
N ALA A 25 -32.42 14.22 18.94
CA ALA A 25 -33.02 15.56 18.91
C ALA A 25 -32.26 16.56 18.00
N VAL A 26 -31.04 16.23 17.58
CA VAL A 26 -30.18 17.10 16.76
C VAL A 26 -29.98 16.53 15.35
N GLY A 27 -30.73 15.48 14.99
CA GLY A 27 -30.73 14.90 13.65
C GLY A 27 -29.59 13.91 13.37
N ARG A 28 -28.88 13.41 14.39
CA ARG A 28 -27.88 12.34 14.20
C ARG A 28 -28.52 10.96 14.27
N PRO A 29 -28.15 9.99 13.41
CA PRO A 29 -28.78 8.67 13.37
C PRO A 29 -28.41 7.84 14.61
N VAL A 30 -29.41 7.37 15.35
CA VAL A 30 -29.22 6.54 16.57
C VAL A 30 -29.61 5.07 16.40
N ALA A 31 -30.44 4.76 15.40
CA ALA A 31 -30.70 3.39 14.99
C ALA A 31 -31.01 3.30 13.50
N VAL A 32 -30.50 2.26 12.86
CA VAL A 32 -30.83 1.89 11.48
C VAL A 32 -31.36 0.47 11.50
N THR A 33 -32.59 0.30 11.05
CA THR A 33 -33.25 -1.00 10.89
C THR A 33 -33.25 -1.35 9.41
N ASP A 34 -32.69 -2.52 9.06
CA ASP A 34 -32.69 -2.99 7.68
C ASP A 34 -34.01 -3.67 7.29
N VAL A 35 -34.13 -4.07 6.02
CA VAL A 35 -35.30 -4.78 5.48
C VAL A 35 -35.62 -6.10 6.21
N LEU A 36 -34.64 -6.69 6.91
CA LEU A 36 -34.81 -7.93 7.69
C LEU A 36 -35.16 -7.67 9.16
N GLY A 37 -35.39 -6.40 9.54
CA GLY A 37 -35.68 -6.02 10.92
C GLY A 37 -34.46 -6.02 11.85
N ARG A 38 -33.25 -6.16 11.30
CA ARG A 38 -32.01 -6.14 12.09
C ARG A 38 -31.63 -4.70 12.38
N VAL A 39 -31.29 -4.42 13.65
CA VAL A 39 -31.05 -3.06 14.14
C VAL A 39 -29.58 -2.84 14.43
N THR A 40 -28.98 -1.86 13.77
CA THR A 40 -27.70 -1.27 14.15
C THR A 40 -27.97 -0.03 15.00
N LYS A 41 -27.33 0.10 16.16
CA LYS A 41 -27.48 1.27 17.04
C LYS A 41 -26.22 2.11 17.03
N THR A 42 -26.37 3.42 17.12
CA THR A 42 -25.26 4.37 17.23
C THR A 42 -25.51 5.29 18.42
N ALA A 43 -24.51 5.40 19.31
CA ALA A 43 -24.54 6.31 20.44
C ALA A 43 -23.46 7.39 20.27
N TYR A 44 -23.78 8.61 20.69
CA TYR A 44 -22.90 9.77 20.60
C TYR A 44 -22.62 10.33 21.99
N THR A 45 -21.40 10.81 22.21
CA THR A 45 -21.03 11.58 23.40
C THR A 45 -20.61 12.98 22.99
N PRO A 46 -21.19 14.04 23.57
CA PRO A 46 -22.35 14.02 24.47
C PRO A 46 -23.65 13.57 23.75
N PRO A 47 -24.61 12.99 24.49
CA PRO A 47 -25.87 12.50 23.91
C PRO A 47 -26.79 13.64 23.44
N ALA A 48 -26.69 14.82 24.05
CA ALA A 48 -27.36 16.05 23.63
C ALA A 48 -26.36 17.06 23.05
N MET A 49 -26.83 18.12 22.38
CA MET A 49 -25.99 19.19 21.80
C MET A 49 -25.38 20.13 22.86
N THR A 50 -24.74 19.58 23.89
CA THR A 50 -24.01 20.37 24.88
C THR A 50 -22.58 20.69 24.43
N GLY A 51 -22.13 20.13 23.30
CA GLY A 51 -20.80 20.34 22.74
C GLY A 51 -20.53 19.48 21.51
N PRO A 52 -19.31 19.55 20.94
CA PRO A 52 -18.90 18.70 19.83
C PRO A 52 -18.91 17.22 20.23
N THR A 53 -19.13 16.34 19.24
CA THR A 53 -19.10 14.89 19.47
C THR A 53 -17.66 14.43 19.72
N THR A 54 -17.41 13.86 20.89
CA THR A 54 -16.10 13.33 21.31
C THR A 54 -16.02 11.80 21.28
N LYS A 55 -17.17 11.12 21.16
CA LYS A 55 -17.21 9.66 21.00
C LYS A 55 -18.40 9.22 20.15
N VAL A 56 -18.17 8.21 19.32
CA VAL A 56 -19.20 7.48 18.58
C VAL A 56 -19.06 6.01 18.92
N GLU A 57 -20.14 5.36 19.33
CA GLU A 57 -20.19 3.90 19.54
C GLU A 57 -21.21 3.30 18.59
N THR A 58 -20.87 2.22 17.89
CA THR A 58 -21.79 1.52 17.00
C THR A 58 -21.91 0.08 17.44
N MET A 59 -23.14 -0.36 17.68
CA MET A 59 -23.47 -1.75 17.98
C MET A 59 -24.17 -2.38 16.79
N ASN A 60 -23.58 -3.44 16.25
CA ASN A 60 -24.16 -4.18 15.14
C ASN A 60 -25.36 -5.05 15.60
N PRO A 61 -26.14 -5.63 14.66
CA PRO A 61 -27.32 -6.41 15.03
C PRO A 61 -27.04 -7.71 15.80
N VAL A 62 -25.79 -8.18 15.83
CA VAL A 62 -25.37 -9.36 16.61
C VAL A 62 -24.82 -8.98 17.99
N GLY A 63 -24.83 -7.69 18.35
CA GLY A 63 -24.45 -7.18 19.66
C GLY A 63 -22.95 -6.89 19.83
N TRP A 64 -22.16 -6.89 18.76
CA TRP A 64 -20.76 -6.44 18.84
C TRP A 64 -20.67 -4.93 18.69
N THR A 65 -19.79 -4.33 19.47
CA THR A 65 -19.64 -2.88 19.57
C THR A 65 -18.26 -2.45 19.12
N SER A 66 -18.19 -1.46 18.24
CA SER A 66 -16.99 -0.69 17.95
C SER A 66 -17.17 0.75 18.41
N SER A 67 -16.07 1.45 18.70
CA SER A 67 -16.12 2.84 19.13
C SER A 67 -14.98 3.68 18.56
N THR A 68 -15.25 4.95 18.35
CA THR A 68 -14.29 5.95 17.89
C THR A 68 -14.29 7.12 18.86
N VAL A 69 -13.12 7.50 19.36
CA VAL A 69 -12.90 8.73 20.11
C VAL A 69 -12.41 9.81 19.15
N LEU A 70 -13.02 10.98 19.24
CA LEU A 70 -12.80 12.10 18.34
C LEU A 70 -12.19 13.29 19.08
N ASP A 71 -11.33 14.01 18.39
CA ASP A 71 -10.86 15.32 18.80
C ASP A 71 -12.02 16.33 18.77
N PRO A 72 -12.34 17.02 19.88
CA PRO A 72 -13.48 17.94 19.93
C PRO A 72 -13.33 19.16 19.04
N ALA A 73 -12.11 19.59 18.70
CA ALA A 73 -11.88 20.79 17.89
C ALA A 73 -11.98 20.48 16.40
N TRP A 74 -11.45 19.32 15.97
CA TRP A 74 -11.28 19.00 14.55
C TRP A 74 -12.08 17.79 14.07
N GLY A 75 -12.72 17.04 14.97
CA GLY A 75 -13.44 15.81 14.65
C GLY A 75 -12.54 14.67 14.16
N SER A 76 -11.23 14.77 14.39
CA SER A 76 -10.26 13.75 13.95
C SER A 76 -10.24 12.55 14.88
N GLU A 77 -10.07 11.36 14.33
CA GLU A 77 -10.06 10.11 15.10
C GLU A 77 -8.79 9.99 15.96
N LEU A 78 -8.94 10.08 17.28
CA LEU A 78 -7.87 9.89 18.25
C LEU A 78 -7.64 8.41 18.55
N SER A 79 -8.72 7.64 18.65
CA SER A 79 -8.65 6.19 18.78
C SER A 79 -9.89 5.50 18.22
N VAL A 80 -9.69 4.28 17.73
CA VAL A 80 -10.74 3.38 17.25
C VAL A 80 -10.56 2.05 17.96
N THR A 81 -11.62 1.58 18.61
CA THR A 81 -11.72 0.23 19.18
C THR A 81 -12.61 -0.60 18.29
N ASP A 82 -12.07 -1.69 17.74
CA ASP A 82 -12.84 -2.62 16.92
C ASP A 82 -13.76 -3.51 17.78
N GLU A 83 -14.58 -4.31 17.12
CA GLU A 83 -15.52 -5.26 17.74
C GLU A 83 -14.82 -6.36 18.57
N ASN A 84 -13.52 -6.57 18.37
CA ASN A 84 -12.68 -7.50 19.13
C ASN A 84 -11.96 -6.83 20.32
N GLY A 85 -12.28 -5.57 20.62
CA GLY A 85 -11.63 -4.79 21.68
C GLY A 85 -10.19 -4.36 21.35
N LYS A 86 -9.80 -4.38 20.07
CA LYS A 86 -8.48 -3.99 19.61
C LYS A 86 -8.44 -2.50 19.31
N VAL A 87 -7.50 -1.80 19.93
CA VAL A 87 -7.40 -0.34 19.87
C VAL A 87 -6.32 0.07 18.87
N THR A 88 -6.69 0.93 17.92
CA THR A 88 -5.77 1.70 17.10
C THR A 88 -5.85 3.16 17.51
N SER A 89 -4.74 3.83 17.75
CA SER A 89 -4.73 5.27 18.08
C SER A 89 -3.84 6.07 17.14
N ALA A 90 -4.10 7.37 17.06
CA ALA A 90 -3.36 8.29 16.22
C ALA A 90 -3.18 9.65 16.91
N THR A 91 -2.07 10.32 16.59
CA THR A 91 -1.83 11.72 16.96
C THR A 91 -1.74 12.59 15.72
N TYR A 92 -1.95 13.89 15.90
CA TYR A 92 -1.99 14.88 14.82
C TYR A 92 -1.12 16.09 15.18
N ASP A 93 -0.68 16.83 14.17
CA ASP A 93 -0.09 18.16 14.35
C ASP A 93 -1.18 19.25 14.38
N ALA A 94 -0.76 20.51 14.56
CA ALA A 94 -1.68 21.66 14.61
C ALA A 94 -2.40 21.93 13.28
N LEU A 95 -1.95 21.32 12.18
CA LEU A 95 -2.61 21.37 10.86
C LEU A 95 -3.50 20.13 10.64
N VAL A 96 -3.73 19.34 11.70
CA VAL A 96 -4.58 18.14 11.69
C VAL A 96 -4.04 17.05 10.76
N ARG A 97 -2.72 17.03 10.52
CA ARG A 97 -2.05 15.95 9.79
C ARG A 97 -1.56 14.90 10.75
N ARG A 98 -1.73 13.63 10.41
CA ARG A 98 -1.37 12.52 11.29
C ARG A 98 0.14 12.47 11.51
N THR A 99 0.59 12.46 12.76
CA THR A 99 2.01 12.40 13.15
C THR A 99 2.46 11.03 13.63
N ALA A 100 1.54 10.23 14.20
CA ALA A 100 1.83 8.87 14.60
C ALA A 100 0.59 7.98 14.62
N VAL A 101 0.81 6.66 14.53
CA VAL A 101 -0.19 5.60 14.64
C VAL A 101 0.33 4.47 15.51
N TRP A 102 -0.50 3.99 16.43
CA TRP A 102 -0.29 2.76 17.19
C TRP A 102 -1.33 1.74 16.79
N LEU A 103 -0.87 0.59 16.29
CA LEU A 103 -1.72 -0.56 15.99
C LEU A 103 -1.98 -1.37 17.26
N PRO A 104 -3.00 -2.26 17.26
CA PRO A 104 -3.37 -3.00 18.47
C PRO A 104 -2.29 -3.89 19.07
N ASN A 105 -1.33 -4.33 18.27
CA ASN A 105 -0.19 -5.14 18.72
C ASN A 105 0.96 -4.31 19.30
N ARG A 106 0.84 -2.98 19.29
CA ARG A 106 1.86 -2.04 19.78
C ARG A 106 1.16 -0.80 20.31
N SER A 107 0.52 -0.94 21.48
CA SER A 107 -0.32 0.09 22.09
C SER A 107 0.44 1.39 22.38
N GLN A 108 -0.26 2.51 22.37
CA GLN A 108 0.31 3.83 22.69
C GLN A 108 0.77 3.93 24.15
N ALA A 109 0.04 3.32 25.08
CA ALA A 109 0.39 3.32 26.50
C ALA A 109 1.77 2.68 26.76
N GLU A 110 2.08 1.58 26.07
CA GLU A 110 3.35 0.86 26.24
C GLU A 110 4.47 1.38 25.34
N ASN A 111 4.12 2.11 24.26
CA ASN A 111 5.07 2.49 23.20
C ASN A 111 4.95 3.98 22.83
N ALA A 112 4.78 4.88 23.80
CA ALA A 112 4.50 6.30 23.56
C ALA A 112 5.50 7.01 22.63
N SER A 113 6.78 6.62 22.66
CA SER A 113 7.84 7.18 21.80
C SER A 113 8.17 6.31 20.59
N SER A 114 7.49 5.18 20.42
CA SER A 114 7.79 4.19 19.38
C SER A 114 6.50 3.70 18.69
N PRO A 115 5.82 4.57 17.93
CA PRO A 115 4.60 4.20 17.22
C PRO A 115 4.83 3.11 16.17
N SER A 116 3.74 2.47 15.74
CA SER A 116 3.73 1.53 14.62
C SER A 116 4.03 2.22 13.28
N SER A 117 3.70 3.50 13.17
CA SER A 117 4.15 4.39 12.09
C SER A 117 4.23 5.81 12.61
N ALA A 118 5.32 6.53 12.31
CA ALA A 118 5.44 7.97 12.55
C ALA A 118 5.57 8.71 11.22
N PHE A 119 5.02 9.92 11.16
CA PHE A 119 5.03 10.78 9.99
C PHE A 119 5.63 12.13 10.34
N ALA A 120 6.47 12.65 9.47
CA ALA A 120 6.98 14.01 9.54
C ALA A 120 6.80 14.70 8.19
N TYR A 121 6.33 15.94 8.22
CA TYR A 121 6.04 16.73 7.03
C TYR A 121 7.03 17.89 6.96
N GLY A 122 7.98 17.80 6.03
CA GLY A 122 8.97 18.85 5.81
C GLY A 122 8.51 19.78 4.69
N VAL A 123 7.98 20.95 5.03
CA VAL A 123 7.63 21.98 4.04
C VAL A 123 8.80 22.92 3.88
N SER A 124 9.22 23.18 2.64
CA SER A 124 10.31 24.10 2.34
C SER A 124 9.98 24.99 1.16
N GLN A 125 10.45 26.24 1.21
CA GLN A 125 10.37 27.20 0.10
C GLN A 125 11.62 27.15 -0.80
N THR A 126 12.73 26.61 -0.30
CA THR A 126 14.04 26.60 -1.00
C THR A 126 14.50 25.21 -1.40
N GLN A 127 13.90 24.17 -0.83
CA GLN A 127 14.17 22.77 -1.13
C GLN A 127 12.86 22.05 -1.44
N ALA A 128 12.97 20.82 -1.94
CA ALA A 128 11.79 20.00 -2.14
C ALA A 128 11.08 19.72 -0.80
N SER A 129 9.75 19.78 -0.82
CA SER A 129 8.96 19.39 0.35
C SER A 129 8.91 17.86 0.44
N THR A 130 8.73 17.35 1.65
CA THR A 130 8.82 15.91 1.91
C THR A 130 7.75 15.40 2.88
N VAL A 131 7.38 14.14 2.70
CA VAL A 131 6.63 13.34 3.66
C VAL A 131 7.50 12.17 4.07
N THR A 132 7.94 12.17 5.33
CA THR A 132 8.79 11.12 5.90
C THR A 132 7.93 10.16 6.71
N THR A 133 7.97 8.88 6.38
CA THR A 133 7.35 7.80 7.16
C THR A 133 8.41 6.95 7.83
N LYS A 134 8.32 6.78 9.15
CA LYS A 134 9.17 5.87 9.93
C LYS A 134 8.36 4.71 10.47
N ARG A 135 8.88 3.48 10.35
CA ARG A 135 8.27 2.27 10.89
C ARG A 135 9.31 1.45 11.67
N PRO A 136 8.99 0.97 12.88
CA PRO A 136 9.87 0.07 13.60
C PRO A 136 9.98 -1.27 12.85
N ILE A 137 11.20 -1.80 12.76
CA ILE A 137 11.51 -3.13 12.22
C ILE A 137 12.43 -3.85 13.21
N PRO A 138 12.53 -5.19 13.17
CA PRO A 138 13.55 -5.89 13.96
C PRO A 138 14.94 -5.30 13.69
N GLY A 139 15.64 -4.88 14.74
CA GLY A 139 16.98 -4.29 14.64
C GLY A 139 17.06 -2.82 14.24
N GLY A 140 15.93 -2.09 14.11
CA GLY A 140 15.99 -0.65 13.85
C GLY A 140 14.68 0.00 13.40
N THR A 141 14.81 1.04 12.58
CA THR A 141 13.67 1.78 12.01
C THR A 141 13.86 1.93 10.51
N LYS A 142 12.82 1.59 9.75
CA LYS A 142 12.78 1.86 8.31
C LYS A 142 12.20 3.26 8.08
N THR A 143 12.99 4.13 7.45
CA THR A 143 12.57 5.49 7.07
C THR A 143 12.33 5.54 5.57
N THR A 144 11.13 5.89 5.12
CA THR A 144 10.80 6.14 3.71
C THR A 144 10.45 7.61 3.55
N ILE A 145 10.91 8.25 2.48
CA ILE A 145 10.68 9.67 2.23
C ILE A 145 10.04 9.82 0.86
N GLU A 146 8.88 10.45 0.81
CA GLU A 146 8.28 10.93 -0.43
C GLU A 146 8.69 12.39 -0.62
N VAL A 147 9.28 12.68 -1.77
CA VAL A 147 9.64 14.02 -2.23
C VAL A 147 8.49 14.51 -3.11
N VAL A 148 7.95 15.69 -2.79
CA VAL A 148 6.81 16.27 -3.50
C VAL A 148 7.19 17.55 -4.22
N ASP A 149 6.50 17.81 -5.33
CA ASP A 149 6.58 19.10 -6.03
C ASP A 149 5.73 20.19 -5.37
N GLY A 150 5.75 21.39 -5.95
CA GLY A 150 4.99 22.54 -5.45
C GLY A 150 3.46 22.39 -5.52
N LEU A 151 2.95 21.39 -6.25
CA LEU A 151 1.52 21.04 -6.28
C LEU A 151 1.18 19.90 -5.31
N GLY A 152 2.14 19.45 -4.50
CA GLY A 152 1.97 18.37 -3.54
C GLY A 152 1.95 16.97 -4.18
N ARG A 153 2.35 16.83 -5.45
CA ARG A 153 2.42 15.54 -6.13
C ARG A 153 3.75 14.87 -5.82
N VAL A 154 3.73 13.56 -5.56
CA VAL A 154 4.96 12.78 -5.33
C VAL A 154 5.73 12.68 -6.64
N VAL A 155 6.96 13.22 -6.64
CA VAL A 155 7.89 13.14 -7.78
C VAL A 155 8.97 12.08 -7.58
N GLN A 156 9.27 11.73 -6.33
CA GLN A 156 10.20 10.66 -6.02
C GLN A 156 9.88 10.02 -4.67
N SER A 157 9.89 8.68 -4.60
CA SER A 157 9.89 7.91 -3.35
C SER A 157 11.28 7.38 -3.07
N GLN A 158 11.76 7.53 -1.84
CA GLN A 158 13.08 7.11 -1.37
C GLN A 158 12.95 6.13 -0.21
N ALA A 159 13.53 4.94 -0.32
CA ALA A 159 13.59 3.95 0.75
C ALA A 159 15.02 3.46 0.96
N PRO A 160 15.41 2.98 2.16
CA PRO A 160 16.73 2.41 2.37
C PRO A 160 16.87 1.13 1.55
N ALA A 161 18.04 0.95 0.94
CA ALA A 161 18.42 -0.33 0.36
C ALA A 161 18.86 -1.32 1.45
N VAL A 162 18.97 -2.60 1.10
CA VAL A 162 19.66 -3.57 1.95
C VAL A 162 21.15 -3.22 1.95
N GLY A 163 21.75 -3.09 3.14
CA GLY A 163 23.13 -2.63 3.27
C GLY A 163 23.22 -1.11 3.22
N SER A 164 23.82 -0.55 2.17
CA SER A 164 24.04 0.89 2.00
C SER A 164 23.29 1.46 0.79
N GLY A 165 23.08 2.78 0.81
CA GLY A 165 22.38 3.52 -0.23
C GLY A 165 20.86 3.47 -0.08
N GLY A 166 20.18 3.71 -1.20
CA GLY A 166 18.74 3.87 -1.26
C GLY A 166 18.13 3.20 -2.47
N VAL A 167 16.81 3.11 -2.45
CA VAL A 167 15.96 2.65 -3.54
C VAL A 167 15.04 3.80 -3.89
N MET A 168 15.14 4.27 -5.12
CA MET A 168 14.40 5.42 -5.63
C MET A 168 13.33 4.96 -6.61
N THR A 169 12.24 5.69 -6.69
CA THR A 169 11.17 5.50 -7.68
C THR A 169 10.64 6.87 -8.05
N ASP A 170 10.67 7.20 -9.33
CA ASP A 170 10.38 8.54 -9.83
C ASP A 170 9.04 8.56 -10.56
N THR A 171 8.37 9.71 -10.46
CA THR A 171 7.19 10.02 -11.25
C THR A 171 7.35 11.42 -11.82
N VAL A 172 7.27 11.53 -13.14
CA VAL A 172 7.35 12.82 -13.85
C VAL A 172 5.97 13.17 -14.36
N TYR A 173 5.58 14.42 -14.14
CA TYR A 173 4.31 14.96 -14.61
C TYR A 173 4.54 16.04 -15.67
N ASP A 174 3.61 16.15 -16.61
CA ASP A 174 3.54 17.30 -17.48
C ASP A 174 2.86 18.51 -16.81
N SER A 175 2.77 19.61 -17.57
CA SER A 175 2.12 20.86 -17.15
C SER A 175 0.61 20.73 -16.93
N GLN A 176 -0.03 19.68 -17.45
CA GLN A 176 -1.46 19.42 -17.28
C GLN A 176 -1.74 18.46 -16.12
N GLY A 177 -0.72 18.04 -15.37
CA GLY A 177 -0.93 17.16 -14.23
C GLY A 177 -0.79 15.67 -14.54
N ARG A 178 -0.58 15.29 -15.79
CA ARG A 178 -0.58 13.87 -16.19
C ARG A 178 0.79 13.26 -15.99
N THR A 179 0.81 12.02 -15.53
CA THR A 179 2.04 11.23 -15.43
C THR A 179 2.56 10.89 -16.83
N VAL A 180 3.74 11.41 -17.17
CA VAL A 180 4.41 11.17 -18.45
C VAL A 180 5.56 10.19 -18.33
N SER A 181 6.09 9.96 -17.13
CA SER A 181 7.13 8.95 -16.89
C SER A 181 7.01 8.36 -15.49
N THR A 182 7.27 7.06 -15.37
CA THR A 182 7.37 6.37 -14.08
C THR A 182 8.49 5.35 -14.15
N THR A 183 9.37 5.34 -13.16
CA THR A 183 10.42 4.32 -13.03
C THR A 183 9.94 3.18 -12.15
N LYS A 184 10.50 1.97 -12.33
CA LYS A 184 10.49 0.95 -11.28
C LYS A 184 11.54 1.28 -10.22
N PRO A 185 11.45 0.68 -9.03
CA PRO A 185 12.48 0.84 -8.00
C PRO A 185 13.88 0.56 -8.55
N TYR A 186 14.80 1.50 -8.35
CA TYR A 186 16.19 1.38 -8.77
C TYR A 186 17.13 1.81 -7.64
N TRP A 187 18.33 1.24 -7.62
CA TRP A 187 19.30 1.50 -6.56
C TRP A 187 20.01 2.84 -6.79
N ALA A 188 20.22 3.57 -5.70
CA ALA A 188 21.03 4.79 -5.64
C ALA A 188 22.11 4.64 -4.57
N SER A 189 23.28 5.21 -4.82
CA SER A 189 24.40 5.21 -3.86
C SER A 189 24.10 6.03 -2.60
N GLU A 190 23.16 6.96 -2.68
CA GLU A 190 22.75 7.83 -1.59
C GLU A 190 21.61 7.20 -0.78
N ALA A 191 21.73 7.28 0.55
CA ALA A 191 20.63 6.93 1.45
C ALA A 191 19.47 7.95 1.32
N PRO A 192 18.24 7.58 1.71
CA PRO A 192 17.11 8.52 1.71
C PRO A 192 17.44 9.79 2.49
N SER A 193 17.37 10.93 1.81
CA SER A 193 17.75 12.24 2.36
C SER A 193 16.64 13.28 2.20
N GLY A 194 15.62 13.02 1.38
CA GLY A 194 14.60 13.98 1.01
C GLY A 194 15.03 14.99 -0.06
N LYS A 195 16.30 14.99 -0.47
CA LYS A 195 16.76 15.71 -1.65
C LYS A 195 16.45 14.89 -2.88
N LEU A 196 15.97 15.52 -3.95
CA LEU A 196 15.70 14.84 -5.21
C LEU A 196 16.99 14.19 -5.74
N PHE A 197 16.98 12.87 -5.85
CA PHE A 197 18.07 12.11 -6.43
C PHE A 197 17.91 12.07 -7.95
N ILE A 198 18.95 12.38 -8.70
CA ILE A 198 18.95 12.28 -10.17
C ILE A 198 20.02 11.26 -10.56
N PRO A 199 19.66 10.16 -11.25
CA PRO A 199 20.66 9.19 -11.68
C PRO A 199 21.61 9.84 -12.69
N THR A 200 22.90 9.55 -12.59
CA THR A 200 23.94 10.07 -13.51
C THR A 200 23.70 9.60 -14.94
N SER A 201 23.05 8.44 -15.11
CA SER A 201 22.62 7.91 -16.40
C SER A 201 21.34 7.11 -16.25
N MET A 202 20.48 7.16 -17.27
CA MET A 202 19.28 6.31 -17.36
C MET A 202 19.62 4.82 -17.48
N ALA A 203 20.87 4.48 -17.78
CA ALA A 203 21.39 3.12 -17.68
C ALA A 203 21.38 2.55 -16.25
N GLN A 204 21.20 3.39 -15.22
CA GLN A 204 21.02 2.94 -13.84
C GLN A 204 19.58 2.52 -13.53
N VAL A 205 18.62 2.90 -14.38
CA VAL A 205 17.20 2.65 -14.16
C VAL A 205 16.78 1.37 -14.90
N PRO A 206 16.52 0.24 -14.20
CA PRO A 206 16.26 -1.03 -14.86
C PRO A 206 14.98 -1.04 -15.69
N SER A 207 14.00 -0.21 -15.34
CA SER A 207 12.75 -0.11 -16.07
C SER A 207 12.11 1.26 -15.86
N ARG A 208 11.74 1.90 -16.97
CA ARG A 208 10.98 3.15 -17.00
C ARG A 208 9.86 3.04 -18.03
N THR A 209 8.66 3.49 -17.68
CA THR A 209 7.53 3.56 -18.61
C THR A 209 7.18 5.01 -18.86
N ASP A 210 7.20 5.42 -20.12
CA ASP A 210 6.79 6.75 -20.56
C ASP A 210 5.43 6.69 -21.23
N THR A 211 4.58 7.67 -20.94
CA THR A 211 3.24 7.81 -21.54
C THR A 211 3.20 9.08 -22.36
N VAL A 212 2.92 8.93 -23.65
CA VAL A 212 2.82 10.04 -24.61
C VAL A 212 1.35 10.37 -24.80
N PHE A 213 1.03 11.67 -24.75
CA PHE A 213 -0.32 12.19 -24.95
C PHE A 213 -0.39 13.04 -26.22
N ASN A 214 -1.56 13.07 -26.86
CA ASN A 214 -1.86 14.10 -27.85
C ASN A 214 -2.35 15.40 -27.18
N ALA A 215 -2.57 16.45 -27.98
CA ALA A 215 -2.98 17.77 -27.50
C ALA A 215 -4.31 17.78 -26.72
N VAL A 216 -5.19 16.80 -26.95
CA VAL A 216 -6.48 16.66 -26.23
C VAL A 216 -6.39 15.68 -25.06
N GLY A 217 -5.19 15.22 -24.71
CA GLY A 217 -4.92 14.40 -23.54
C GLY A 217 -5.23 12.91 -23.65
N ARG A 218 -5.41 12.40 -24.87
CA ARG A 218 -5.51 10.94 -25.11
C ARG A 218 -4.11 10.34 -25.25
N VAL A 219 -3.91 9.16 -24.67
CA VAL A 219 -2.64 8.42 -24.78
C VAL A 219 -2.41 7.99 -26.23
N THR A 220 -1.27 8.33 -26.82
CA THR A 220 -0.85 7.93 -28.16
C THR A 220 0.24 6.89 -28.16
N ALA A 221 1.03 6.80 -27.08
CA ALA A 221 1.98 5.73 -26.89
C ALA A 221 2.23 5.43 -25.42
N SER A 222 2.51 4.16 -25.13
CA SER A 222 3.15 3.73 -23.90
C SER A 222 4.47 3.05 -24.29
N VAL A 223 5.58 3.57 -23.75
CA VAL A 223 6.94 3.20 -24.15
C VAL A 223 7.67 2.65 -22.94
N LEU A 224 8.21 1.44 -23.06
CA LEU A 224 9.02 0.81 -22.04
C LEU A 224 10.50 1.00 -22.39
N TYR A 225 11.26 1.52 -21.44
CA TYR A 225 12.70 1.57 -21.45
C TYR A 225 13.28 0.59 -20.45
N THR A 226 14.41 -0.02 -20.80
CA THR A 226 15.20 -0.92 -19.95
C THR A 226 16.64 -0.46 -19.98
N TYR A 227 17.18 -0.05 -18.82
CA TYR A 227 18.53 0.53 -18.73
C TYR A 227 18.76 1.68 -19.73
N GLY A 228 17.76 2.54 -19.91
CA GLY A 228 17.82 3.71 -20.79
C GLY A 228 17.45 3.45 -22.25
N ASP A 229 17.43 2.20 -22.71
CA ASP A 229 17.10 1.85 -24.08
C ASP A 229 15.61 1.51 -24.25
N GLU A 230 14.99 1.98 -25.32
CA GLU A 230 13.60 1.64 -25.64
C GLU A 230 13.51 0.16 -26.02
N THR A 231 12.77 -0.63 -25.25
CA THR A 231 12.59 -2.08 -25.48
C THR A 231 11.24 -2.43 -26.06
N SER A 232 10.22 -1.60 -25.83
CA SER A 232 8.87 -1.86 -26.34
C SER A 232 8.07 -0.57 -26.45
N ARG A 233 7.22 -0.49 -27.47
CA ARG A 233 6.29 0.63 -27.69
C ARG A 233 4.93 0.09 -28.09
N THR A 234 3.90 0.45 -27.33
CA THR A 234 2.51 0.23 -27.72
C THR A 234 1.91 1.57 -28.14
N GLY A 235 1.48 1.69 -29.38
CA GLY A 235 0.85 2.89 -29.93
C GLY A 235 -0.67 2.83 -29.89
N TYR A 236 -1.32 4.00 -29.87
CA TYR A 236 -2.76 4.14 -29.98
C TYR A 236 -3.09 5.20 -31.02
N VAL A 237 -3.96 4.85 -31.96
CA VAL A 237 -4.45 5.74 -33.02
C VAL A 237 -5.95 5.94 -32.84
N TYR A 238 -6.43 7.15 -33.08
CA TYR A 238 -7.83 7.53 -32.94
C TYR A 238 -8.37 8.05 -34.29
N PRO A 239 -8.75 7.17 -35.23
CA PRO A 239 -9.25 7.59 -36.55
C PRO A 239 -10.60 8.32 -36.50
N GLY A 240 -11.36 8.20 -35.40
CA GLY A 240 -12.66 8.83 -35.20
C GLY A 240 -13.03 8.91 -33.73
N ALA A 241 -14.18 9.52 -33.41
CA ALA A 241 -14.64 9.72 -32.03
C ALA A 241 -14.83 8.40 -31.26
N ASP A 242 -15.37 7.38 -31.94
CA ASP A 242 -15.77 6.11 -31.32
C ASP A 242 -14.83 4.94 -31.67
N ARG A 243 -13.60 5.25 -32.10
CA ARG A 243 -12.62 4.24 -32.53
C ARG A 243 -11.23 4.50 -31.99
N THR A 244 -10.68 3.47 -31.36
CA THR A 244 -9.28 3.39 -30.91
C THR A 244 -8.64 2.14 -31.47
N ASP A 245 -7.58 2.31 -32.25
CA ASP A 245 -6.76 1.22 -32.78
C ASP A 245 -5.47 1.12 -31.96
N MET A 246 -5.11 -0.08 -31.52
CA MET A 246 -3.85 -0.35 -30.82
C MET A 246 -2.81 -0.91 -31.78
N VAL A 247 -1.62 -0.33 -31.78
CA VAL A 247 -0.43 -0.79 -32.51
C VAL A 247 0.49 -1.49 -31.50
N PRO A 248 0.70 -2.81 -31.60
CA PRO A 248 1.51 -3.52 -30.62
C PRO A 248 3.01 -3.25 -30.82
N PRO A 249 3.85 -3.65 -29.86
CA PRO A 249 5.31 -3.60 -30.00
C PRO A 249 5.84 -4.33 -31.22
N ALA A 250 6.97 -3.88 -31.75
CA ALA A 250 7.66 -4.54 -32.85
C ALA A 250 7.93 -6.02 -32.49
N GLY A 251 7.56 -6.94 -33.38
CA GLY A 251 7.70 -8.38 -33.16
C GLY A 251 6.53 -9.05 -32.39
N ALA A 252 5.59 -8.29 -31.83
CA ALA A 252 4.41 -8.86 -31.20
C ALA A 252 3.29 -9.18 -32.23
N PRO A 253 2.45 -10.20 -31.99
CA PRO A 253 1.30 -10.48 -32.85
C PRO A 253 0.36 -9.28 -32.90
N ARG A 254 -0.07 -8.88 -34.12
CA ARG A 254 -1.08 -7.83 -34.28
C ARG A 254 -2.37 -8.26 -33.58
N PRO A 255 -2.89 -7.51 -32.58
CA PRO A 255 -4.20 -7.82 -32.02
C PRO A 255 -5.23 -7.72 -33.14
N ARG A 256 -6.14 -8.70 -33.21
CA ARG A 256 -7.27 -8.64 -34.12
C ARG A 256 -8.14 -7.45 -33.73
N ARG A 257 -8.49 -6.66 -34.74
CA ARG A 257 -9.34 -5.45 -34.67
C ARG A 257 -10.53 -5.65 -33.72
N SER A 258 -10.69 -4.76 -32.73
CA SER A 258 -11.96 -4.65 -32.00
C SER A 258 -12.97 -3.94 -32.91
N PRO A 259 -14.16 -4.51 -33.18
CA PRO A 259 -15.23 -3.74 -33.76
C PRO A 259 -15.76 -2.73 -32.74
N ILE A 260 -16.13 -1.57 -33.27
CA ILE A 260 -16.90 -0.47 -32.69
C ILE A 260 -17.81 -0.94 -31.55
N VAL A 261 -17.64 -0.38 -30.34
CA VAL A 261 -18.63 -0.47 -29.27
C VAL A 261 -19.65 0.64 -29.53
N GLU A 262 -20.54 0.39 -30.48
CA GLU A 262 -21.82 1.10 -30.53
C GLU A 262 -22.66 0.56 -29.37
N GLY A 263 -23.30 1.45 -28.62
CA GLY A 263 -24.04 1.12 -27.41
C GLY A 263 -25.16 0.11 -27.63
N ARG A 264 -24.87 -1.19 -27.54
CA ARG A 264 -25.83 -2.21 -27.11
C ARG A 264 -25.11 -3.49 -26.69
N ARG A 265 -25.35 -3.87 -25.43
CA ARG A 265 -25.03 -5.17 -24.81
C ARG A 265 -24.88 -6.30 -25.83
N ARG A 266 -23.66 -6.79 -26.06
CA ARG A 266 -23.43 -8.18 -26.45
C ARG A 266 -22.23 -8.75 -25.70
N SER A 267 -22.58 -9.55 -24.68
CA SER A 267 -21.68 -10.52 -24.07
C SER A 267 -21.18 -11.47 -25.15
N TRP A 268 -19.86 -11.65 -25.26
CA TRP A 268 -19.28 -12.73 -26.04
C TRP A 268 -19.12 -13.96 -25.14
N SER A 269 -19.92 -14.97 -25.43
CA SER A 269 -19.64 -16.35 -25.04
C SER A 269 -18.82 -17.00 -26.15
N SER A 270 -17.68 -17.60 -25.81
CA SER A 270 -16.90 -18.40 -26.75
C SER A 270 -17.50 -19.81 -26.82
N ILE A 271 -18.23 -20.10 -27.91
CA ILE A 271 -18.58 -21.48 -28.27
C ILE A 271 -17.34 -22.11 -28.92
N ARG A 272 -16.63 -22.97 -28.18
CA ARG A 272 -15.81 -24.02 -28.78
C ARG A 272 -16.65 -25.29 -28.85
N ARG A 273 -17.09 -25.67 -30.05
CA ARG A 273 -17.60 -27.03 -30.31
C ARG A 273 -16.43 -28.01 -30.16
N ARG A 274 -16.43 -28.80 -29.09
CA ARG A 274 -15.81 -30.14 -29.09
C ARG A 274 -16.91 -31.14 -28.75
N ARG A 275 -17.04 -32.16 -29.60
CA ARG A 275 -17.93 -33.30 -29.41
C ARG A 275 -17.65 -33.95 -28.04
N SER A 276 -18.71 -34.17 -27.26
CA SER A 276 -18.71 -35.01 -26.06
C SER A 276 -18.80 -36.50 -26.43
N PRO A 277 -18.48 -37.39 -25.48
CA PRO A 277 -19.55 -38.13 -24.82
C PRO A 277 -19.45 -38.05 -23.28
N VAL A 278 -20.51 -37.63 -22.57
CA VAL A 278 -21.58 -38.39 -21.85
C VAL A 278 -21.22 -38.73 -20.38
N LEU A 279 -22.24 -38.55 -19.51
CA LEU A 279 -22.38 -38.75 -18.05
C LEU A 279 -21.81 -37.61 -17.17
N GLY A 280 -22.54 -36.96 -16.25
CA GLY A 280 -23.90 -37.07 -15.76
C GLY A 280 -24.04 -36.32 -14.41
N TRP A 281 -25.20 -35.71 -14.17
CA TRP A 281 -25.78 -35.18 -12.91
C TRP A 281 -25.68 -33.68 -12.56
N LEU A 282 -26.88 -33.16 -12.22
CA LEU A 282 -27.34 -31.79 -11.96
C LEU A 282 -26.89 -31.21 -10.60
N ARG A 283 -26.71 -29.88 -10.52
CA ARG A 283 -27.61 -28.92 -9.82
C ARG A 283 -27.14 -27.45 -9.97
N ARG A 284 -28.11 -26.53 -9.80
CA ARG A 284 -28.19 -25.13 -10.27
C ARG A 284 -27.97 -24.11 -9.13
N TRP A 285 -27.92 -22.81 -9.49
CA TRP A 285 -27.92 -21.52 -8.72
C TRP A 285 -26.56 -20.77 -8.79
N VAL A 286 -26.35 -19.71 -9.58
CA VAL A 286 -26.92 -18.33 -9.74
C VAL A 286 -26.30 -17.29 -8.78
N LEU A 287 -25.54 -16.37 -9.40
CA LEU A 287 -25.13 -14.99 -9.07
C LEU A 287 -24.20 -14.71 -7.87
N ALA A 288 -22.97 -14.27 -8.18
CA ALA A 288 -22.02 -13.64 -7.26
C ALA A 288 -21.63 -12.23 -7.75
N ARG A 289 -21.65 -11.24 -6.83
CA ARG A 289 -20.81 -10.03 -6.80
C ARG A 289 -20.31 -9.86 -5.34
N PRO A 290 -19.35 -8.95 -5.10
CA PRO A 290 -17.93 -9.21 -4.91
C PRO A 290 -17.54 -9.41 -3.43
N VAL A 291 -16.50 -10.20 -3.18
CA VAL A 291 -15.92 -10.46 -1.86
C VAL A 291 -14.80 -9.45 -1.60
N VAL A 292 -14.93 -8.65 -0.54
CA VAL A 292 -13.80 -8.05 0.18
C VAL A 292 -13.31 -9.11 1.17
N SER A 293 -12.07 -9.56 0.96
CA SER A 293 -11.44 -10.66 1.68
C SER A 293 -10.97 -10.25 3.07
N TRP A 294 -11.59 -10.80 4.12
CA TRP A 294 -11.01 -10.92 5.46
C TRP A 294 -10.39 -12.32 5.60
N VAL A 295 -9.08 -12.39 5.85
CA VAL A 295 -8.41 -13.63 6.28
C VAL A 295 -8.40 -13.64 7.81
N GLY A 296 -9.28 -14.45 8.41
CA GLY A 296 -9.21 -14.82 9.82
C GLY A 296 -8.41 -16.10 9.99
N LEU A 297 -7.30 -16.04 10.72
CA LEU A 297 -6.53 -17.20 11.15
C LEU A 297 -7.13 -17.77 12.43
N LEU A 298 -7.56 -19.03 12.37
CA LEU A 298 -8.11 -19.80 13.49
C LEU A 298 -6.95 -20.30 14.38
N VAL A 299 -6.93 -19.93 15.67
CA VAL A 299 -6.15 -20.66 16.69
C VAL A 299 -7.11 -21.16 17.76
N ARG A 300 -7.22 -22.49 17.82
CA ARG A 300 -8.05 -23.23 18.78
C ARG A 300 -7.21 -23.52 20.02
N SER A 301 -7.68 -23.08 21.18
CA SER A 301 -7.15 -23.46 22.49
C SER A 301 -7.81 -24.74 23.01
N ARG A 302 -7.04 -25.54 23.76
CA ARG A 302 -7.37 -26.55 24.78
C ARG A 302 -6.07 -27.33 25.01
N GLY A 303 -5.56 -27.62 26.19
CA GLY A 303 -6.06 -27.63 27.56
C GLY A 303 -5.18 -28.67 28.27
N LYS A 304 -4.66 -28.34 29.45
CA LYS A 304 -3.75 -29.20 30.25
C LYS A 304 -4.42 -30.54 30.58
N LEU A 305 -3.68 -31.64 30.47
CA LEU A 305 -3.97 -32.91 31.14
C LEU A 305 -2.69 -33.50 31.75
N SER A 306 -2.88 -34.07 32.93
CA SER A 306 -1.90 -34.52 33.93
C SER A 306 -1.15 -35.81 33.53
N ALA A 307 -0.04 -36.03 34.24
CA ALA A 307 1.00 -37.03 34.02
C ALA A 307 0.53 -38.50 34.10
N ARG A 308 1.10 -39.34 33.22
CA ARG A 308 1.26 -40.78 33.44
C ARG A 308 2.51 -41.32 32.70
N SER A 309 3.34 -42.02 33.47
CA SER A 309 4.50 -42.88 33.15
C SER A 309 4.93 -43.07 31.67
N GLN A 310 6.18 -42.66 31.38
CA GLN A 310 6.92 -43.00 30.16
C GLN A 310 7.60 -44.39 30.29
N PRO A 311 7.55 -45.27 29.28
CA PRO A 311 8.49 -46.38 29.17
C PRO A 311 9.80 -45.94 28.49
N LYS A 312 10.91 -46.47 29.03
CA LYS A 312 12.33 -46.29 28.65
C LYS A 312 12.59 -46.39 27.13
N PRO A 313 13.46 -45.54 26.55
CA PRO A 313 14.10 -45.81 25.26
C PRO A 313 15.29 -46.78 25.42
N PRO A 314 15.61 -47.61 24.40
CA PRO A 314 16.76 -48.50 24.44
C PRO A 314 18.10 -47.76 24.30
N ALA A 315 19.08 -48.17 25.12
CA ALA A 315 20.51 -47.89 24.98
C ALA A 315 21.08 -48.79 23.85
N THR A 316 22.22 -48.59 23.17
CA THR A 316 23.46 -47.84 23.37
C THR A 316 24.20 -47.85 22.02
N GLN A 317 24.94 -46.80 21.65
CA GLN A 317 26.38 -46.93 21.34
C GLN A 317 27.04 -45.55 21.21
N GLN A 318 27.91 -45.24 22.17
CA GLN A 318 28.79 -44.08 22.16
C GLN A 318 30.02 -44.38 21.29
N GLN A 319 30.31 -43.52 20.31
CA GLN A 319 31.68 -43.31 19.84
C GLN A 319 32.19 -41.99 20.43
N ARG A 320 33.15 -42.11 21.35
CA ARG A 320 33.91 -41.00 21.93
C ARG A 320 35.09 -40.68 21.01
N TRP A 321 35.30 -39.40 20.73
CA TRP A 321 36.59 -38.86 20.27
C TRP A 321 37.03 -37.73 21.22
N PRO A 322 38.33 -37.61 21.54
CA PRO A 322 38.81 -36.85 22.69
C PRO A 322 38.93 -35.34 22.42
N LYS A 323 38.69 -34.54 23.46
CA LYS A 323 39.04 -33.11 23.53
C LYS A 323 40.50 -32.96 23.96
N GLN A 324 41.33 -32.29 23.14
CA GLN A 324 42.35 -31.29 23.52
C GLN A 324 43.35 -31.09 22.36
N ALA A 325 43.38 -29.88 21.78
CA ALA A 325 44.57 -29.35 21.10
C ALA A 325 44.48 -27.81 21.05
N ARG A 326 45.67 -27.19 21.16
CA ARG A 326 45.98 -25.80 21.54
C ARG A 326 45.66 -24.74 20.46
N PRO A 327 45.57 -23.45 20.83
CA PRO A 327 45.29 -22.37 19.88
C PRO A 327 46.51 -22.02 19.00
N LEU A 328 46.24 -21.69 17.73
CA LEU A 328 47.22 -21.21 16.75
C LEU A 328 47.58 -19.72 16.99
N PRO A 329 48.84 -19.30 16.72
CA PRO A 329 49.33 -17.98 17.10
C PRO A 329 48.90 -16.87 16.12
N GLN A 330 48.66 -15.68 16.67
CA GLN A 330 48.52 -14.43 15.93
C GLN A 330 49.88 -13.97 15.39
N VAL A 331 49.96 -13.74 14.07
CA VAL A 331 51.09 -13.04 13.46
C VAL A 331 50.79 -11.54 13.45
N LYS A 332 51.44 -10.81 14.36
CA LYS A 332 51.61 -9.36 14.30
C LYS A 332 52.80 -9.05 13.39
N LEU A 333 52.57 -8.37 12.27
CA LEU A 333 53.63 -7.71 11.52
C LEU A 333 53.68 -6.24 11.95
N GLN A 334 54.65 -5.93 12.81
CA GLN A 334 55.19 -4.57 12.94
C GLN A 334 56.47 -4.49 12.11
N TYR A 335 56.60 -3.48 11.26
CA TYR A 335 57.92 -2.95 10.88
C TYR A 335 57.91 -1.43 10.88
N ARG A 336 59.03 -0.89 11.38
CA ARG A 336 59.30 0.47 11.83
C ARG A 336 59.97 1.29 10.71
N LYS A 337 59.60 2.57 10.60
CA LYS A 337 60.32 3.80 10.15
C LYS A 337 61.70 3.70 9.45
N GLY A 338 61.86 4.47 8.34
CA GLY A 338 63.09 5.25 8.04
C GLY A 338 63.51 5.49 6.57
N ILE A 339 62.93 6.51 5.88
CA ILE A 339 63.50 7.68 5.11
C ILE A 339 64.96 7.62 4.56
N PRO A 340 65.41 8.35 3.48
CA PRO A 340 64.77 8.90 2.25
C PRO A 340 65.55 8.57 0.93
N SER A 341 65.01 8.91 -0.24
CA SER A 341 65.86 9.40 -1.34
C SER A 341 65.19 10.51 -2.16
N LYS A 342 66.01 11.53 -2.47
CA LYS A 342 65.73 12.70 -3.28
C LYS A 342 65.76 12.33 -4.76
N SER A 343 64.92 12.96 -5.58
CA SER A 343 65.25 13.35 -6.95
C SER A 343 64.31 14.46 -7.42
N THR A 344 64.93 15.60 -7.66
CA THR A 344 64.42 16.89 -8.13
C THR A 344 64.14 16.85 -9.63
N LEU A 345 63.04 17.43 -10.10
CA LEU A 345 63.05 18.26 -11.31
C LEU A 345 61.84 19.21 -11.33
N ALA A 346 62.15 20.48 -11.41
CA ALA A 346 61.24 21.62 -11.46
C ALA A 346 60.90 21.98 -12.91
N MET A 347 59.73 22.59 -13.16
CA MET A 347 59.66 23.91 -13.79
C MET A 347 58.26 24.54 -13.69
N LEU A 348 58.32 25.87 -13.55
CA LEU A 348 57.36 26.91 -13.13
C LEU A 348 56.17 27.21 -14.07
N PRO A 349 55.19 28.04 -13.60
CA PRO A 349 54.02 28.47 -14.36
C PRO A 349 54.29 29.72 -15.22
N ILE A 350 53.45 29.96 -16.21
CA ILE A 350 53.35 31.24 -16.93
C ILE A 350 51.94 31.79 -16.73
N SER A 351 51.85 32.99 -16.14
CA SER A 351 50.69 33.87 -16.20
C SER A 351 50.86 34.86 -17.36
N ALA A 352 49.75 35.18 -18.01
CA ALA A 352 49.33 36.55 -18.33
C ALA A 352 47.81 36.60 -18.20
#